data_AF-A0A1Q8YGQ4-F1
#
_entry.id   AF-A0A1Q8YGQ4-F1
#
_cell.length_a   1.000
_cell.length_b   1.000
_cell.length_c   1.000
_cell.angle_alpha   90.00
_cell.angle_beta   90.00
_cell.angle_gamma   90.00
#
_symmetry.space_group_name_H-M   'P 1'
#
loop_
_entity.id
_entity.type
_entity.pdbx_description
1 polymer ?
#
loop_
_entity_poly.entity_id
_entity_poly.type
_entity_poly.pdbx_seq_one_letter_code
_entity_poly.pdbx_strand_id
1 'polypeptide(L)' 'MVVEKILEWVGSSKRDLMNFPEDVRRAMGYALGVAQLGAKHPSAKP' A
#
# COMPACT_ATOMS: atom_id res chain seq x y z
N MET A 1 -9.57 17.12 9.67
CA MET A 1 -9.25 16.47 8.37
C MET A 1 -8.14 15.47 8.65
N VAL A 2 -8.34 14.18 8.38
CA VAL A 2 -7.27 13.17 8.56
C VAL A 2 -6.35 13.30 7.35
N VAL A 3 -5.08 13.62 7.59
CA VAL A 3 -4.06 13.66 6.55
C VAL A 3 -3.45 12.27 6.46
N GLU A 4 -3.42 11.69 5.27
CA GLU A 4 -2.74 10.41 5.03
C GLU A 4 -1.24 10.53 5.36
N LYS A 5 -0.70 9.51 6.04
CA LYS A 5 0.75 9.42 6.23
C LYS A 5 1.44 9.26 4.87
N ILE A 6 2.63 9.88 4.75
CA ILE A 6 3.44 9.75 3.53
C ILE A 6 3.90 8.30 3.39
N LEU A 7 3.77 7.77 2.18
CA LEU A 7 4.30 6.44 1.84
C LEU A 7 5.73 6.57 1.33
N GLU A 8 6.67 6.03 2.09
CA GLU A 8 8.07 5.96 1.70
C GLU A 8 8.37 4.62 1.02
N TRP A 9 8.94 4.69 -0.18
CA TRP A 9 9.33 3.52 -0.95
C TRP A 9 10.80 3.21 -0.71
N VAL A 10 11.11 1.96 -0.36
CA VAL A 10 12.49 1.52 -0.13
C VAL A 10 12.99 0.76 -1.34
N GLY A 11 14.16 1.14 -1.86
CA GLY A 11 14.80 0.45 -2.99
C GLY A 11 13.88 0.31 -4.20
N SER A 12 13.67 -0.91 -4.66
CA SER A 12 12.85 -1.22 -5.85
C SER A 12 11.36 -1.39 -5.58
N SER A 13 10.89 -1.29 -4.32
CA SER A 13 9.53 -1.70 -3.95
C SER A 13 8.42 -1.05 -4.80
N LYS A 14 8.56 0.24 -5.16
CA LYS A 14 7.59 0.91 -6.04
C LYS A 14 7.59 0.33 -7.46
N ARG A 15 8.78 0.15 -8.02
CA ARG A 15 8.96 -0.37 -9.38
C ARG A 15 8.44 -1.80 -9.46
N ASP A 16 8.78 -2.63 -8.48
CA ASP A 16 8.37 -4.02 -8.43
C ASP A 16 6.85 -4.13 -8.26
N LEU A 17 6.25 -3.26 -7.43
CA LEU A 17 4.79 -3.14 -7.34
C LEU A 17 4.15 -2.81 -8.70
N MET A 18 4.72 -1.85 -9.43
CA MET A 18 4.18 -1.43 -10.73
C MET A 18 4.27 -2.50 -11.82
N ASN A 19 5.17 -3.48 -11.67
CA ASN A 19 5.30 -4.62 -12.59
C ASN A 19 4.24 -5.71 -12.37
N PHE A 20 3.45 -5.66 -11.29
CA PHE A 20 2.36 -6.62 -11.10
C PHE A 20 1.15 -6.33 -12.02
N PRO A 21 0.30 -7.35 -12.27
CA PRO A 21 -1.01 -7.18 -12.86
C PRO A 21 -1.87 -6.10 -12.19
N GLU A 22 -2.83 -5.54 -12.93
CA GLU A 22 -3.63 -4.40 -12.46
C GLU A 22 -4.43 -4.69 -11.19
N ASP A 23 -5.04 -5.88 -11.12
CA ASP A 23 -5.80 -6.36 -9.98
C ASP A 23 -4.96 -6.41 -8.70
N VAL A 24 -3.72 -6.90 -8.81
CA VAL A 24 -2.76 -6.92 -7.69
C VAL A 24 -2.38 -5.50 -7.26
N ARG A 25 -2.09 -4.61 -8.20
CA ARG A 25 -1.77 -3.20 -7.87
C ARG A 25 -2.94 -2.50 -7.17
N ARG A 26 -4.17 -2.76 -7.61
CA ARG A 26 -5.38 -2.20 -6.98
C ARG A 26 -5.55 -2.71 -5.55
N ALA A 27 -5.39 -4.01 -5.32
CA ALA A 27 -5.48 -4.60 -3.98
C ALA A 27 -4.40 -4.04 -3.04
N MET A 28 -3.16 -3.93 -3.52
CA MET A 28 -2.06 -3.35 -2.76
C MET A 28 -2.27 -1.85 -2.48
N GLY A 29 -2.76 -1.08 -3.46
CA GLY A 29 -3.07 0.34 -3.28
C GLY A 29 -4.11 0.56 -2.19
N TYR A 30 -5.15 -0.27 -2.11
CA TYR A 30 -6.13 -0.22 -1.04
C TYR A 30 -5.50 -0.52 0.33
N ALA A 31 -4.70 -1.58 0.44
CA ALA A 31 -4.02 -1.92 1.68
C ALA A 31 -3.05 -0.83 2.16
N LEU A 32 -2.35 -0.16 1.23
CA LEU A 32 -1.47 0.96 1.54
C LEU A 32 -2.28 2.18 2.04
N GLY A 33 -3.39 2.52 1.39
CA GLY A 33 -4.27 3.60 1.86
C GLY A 33 -4.81 3.36 3.28
N VAL A 34 -5.24 2.12 3.57
CA VAL A 34 -5.63 1.71 4.92
C VAL A 34 -4.49 1.95 5.93
N ALA A 35 -3.25 1.58 5.57
CA ALA A 35 -2.08 1.80 6.41
C ALA A 35 -1.73 3.29 6.59
N GLN A 36 -1.88 4.10 5.54
CA GLN A 36 -1.64 5.55 5.60
C GLN A 36 -2.62 6.27 6.53
N LEU A 37 -3.84 5.72 6.68
CA LEU A 37 -4.83 6.18 7.66
C LEU A 37 -4.59 5.64 9.08
N GLY A 38 -3.55 4.82 9.29
CA GLY A 38 -3.20 4.25 10.59
C GLY A 38 -3.93 2.95 10.95
N ALA A 39 -4.68 2.37 10.02
CA ALA A 39 -5.36 1.09 10.20
C ALA A 39 -4.53 -0.08 9.65
N LYS A 40 -4.96 -1.32 9.94
CA LYS A 40 -4.33 -2.55 9.45
C LYS A 40 -5.28 -3.27 8.51
N HIS A 41 -4.83 -3.56 7.28
CA HIS A 41 -5.62 -4.34 6.34
C HIS A 41 -5.81 -5.78 6.85
N PRO A 42 -6.99 -6.41 6.71
CA PRO A 42 -7.26 -7.76 7.25
C PRO A 42 -6.30 -8.85 6.76
N SER A 43 -5.77 -8.70 5.55
CA SER A 43 -4.80 -9.64 4.96
C SER A 43 -3.34 -9.39 5.38
N ALA A 44 -3.07 -8.35 6.18
CA ALA A 44 -1.73 -8.13 6.72
C ALA A 44 -1.39 -9.21 7.76
N LYS A 45 -0.13 -9.62 7.82
CA LYS A 45 0.35 -10.59 8.83
C LYS A 45 -0.03 -10.13 10.25
N PRO A 46 -0.46 -11.04 11.16
CA PRO A 46 -0.83 -10.71 12.54
C PRO A 46 0.27 -9.96 13.29
#